data_AF-A0A365NIK1-F1
#
_entry.id   AF-A0A365NIK1-F1
#
_cell.length_a   1.000
_cell.length_b   1.000
_cell.length_c   1.000
_cell.angle_alpha   90.00
_cell.angle_beta   90.00
_cell.angle_gamma   90.00
#
_symmetry.space_group_name_H-M   'P 1'
#
loop_
_entity.id
_entity.type
_entity.pdbx_description
1 polymer ?
#
loop_
_entity_poly.entity_id
_entity_poly.type
_entity_poly.pdbx_seq_one_letter_code
_entity_poly.pdbx_strand_id
1 'polypeptide(L)'
;MRFSALLVPLGLTGVGLAAPFTPDGASLIAKRQALSGLFNGVNNALAVAVSGLLDELSDALSKGDRGGTLDTLQKLKPTKKPKSVTDASSITERVAKSEPDNIVEYSARLIANGIVSGSTDDLLSYAQGLGSAENGNDNQNPDPPKSIYPKAASCDAPYTVSEDKLRSAIYIPDTFTYGKKLPVILFPGTGSTGWTAFRGSFIPLLTGVDWADPVWVNVPGLLLDDAQINAEYAAYALNYIASLSKRSVAIIGWSQGNINTQWAFKYWPSTRTVTADHVAISADYKGTILANFVDVSGITNDPSVVQQEAGSNFIKTLRSDGGDSGYVPTTSLYSSFLDEIVQPQEGTGASAYLLDERSVGVTNAEVQKVCAGKPGGSFYTHESMLINPLSFALAKDALIHDGPGKISRLDLGAICASSLAPGLGLEDLLITENSIVIAGITLVTYLPKVKQEPAIMEYALNAAGTC
;
A
#
# COMPACT_ATOMS: atom_id res chain seq x y z
N MET A 1 3.83 42.43 57.44
CA MET A 1 3.44 41.06 57.04
C MET A 1 3.60 40.96 55.53
N ARG A 2 4.39 39.98 55.06
CA ARG A 2 4.29 39.17 53.82
C ARG A 2 3.62 39.79 52.57
N PHE A 3 4.07 39.61 51.33
CA PHE A 3 5.21 39.01 50.65
C PHE A 3 5.08 39.48 49.19
N SER A 4 6.19 39.66 48.47
CA SER A 4 6.25 39.99 47.05
C SER A 4 5.54 38.95 46.17
N ALA A 5 4.77 39.40 45.17
CA ALA A 5 4.19 38.55 44.14
C ALA A 5 4.98 38.69 42.83
N LEU A 6 5.68 37.62 42.47
CA LEU A 6 6.29 37.40 41.15
C LEU A 6 5.18 37.14 40.11
N LEU A 7 5.36 37.70 38.91
CA LEU A 7 4.66 37.31 37.70
C LEU A 7 5.13 35.93 37.23
N VAL A 8 4.17 35.05 36.90
CA VAL A 8 4.34 33.87 36.05
C VAL A 8 3.18 33.85 35.06
N PRO A 9 3.41 33.75 33.74
CA PRO A 9 2.35 33.48 32.78
C PRO A 9 2.13 31.95 32.70
N LEU A 10 0.90 31.50 32.98
CA LEU A 10 0.48 30.12 32.71
C LEU A 10 0.28 29.94 31.21
N GLY A 11 1.02 28.98 30.63
CA GLY A 11 0.72 28.42 29.32
C GLY A 11 -0.52 27.54 29.37
N LEU A 12 -1.42 27.74 28.41
CA LEU A 12 -2.54 26.85 28.12
C LEU A 12 -2.12 25.86 27.04
N THR A 13 -1.72 24.66 27.46
CA THR A 13 -1.66 23.47 26.59
C THR A 13 -3.08 22.95 26.40
N GLY A 14 -3.63 23.13 25.19
CA GLY A 14 -4.89 22.51 24.80
C GLY A 14 -4.70 21.03 24.52
N VAL A 15 -5.09 20.18 25.47
CA VAL A 15 -5.31 18.75 25.24
C VAL A 15 -6.66 18.62 24.54
N GLY A 16 -6.65 18.38 23.23
CA GLY A 16 -7.86 18.07 22.47
C GLY A 16 -8.37 16.68 22.83
N LEU A 17 -9.44 16.63 23.63
CA LEU A 17 -10.20 15.40 23.90
C LEU A 17 -10.97 15.01 22.63
N ALA A 18 -10.74 13.80 22.13
CA ALA A 18 -11.53 13.20 21.05
C ALA A 18 -13.00 13.09 21.46
N ALA A 19 -13.92 13.47 20.56
CA ALA A 19 -15.35 13.33 20.77
C ALA A 19 -15.76 11.84 20.74
N PRO A 20 -16.70 11.40 21.60
CA PRO A 20 -17.14 10.01 21.63
C PRO A 20 -18.05 9.68 20.43
N PHE A 21 -17.78 8.54 19.81
CA PHE A 21 -18.57 7.93 18.75
C PHE A 21 -19.85 7.28 19.31
N THR A 22 -21.00 7.62 18.75
CA THR A 22 -22.32 7.04 19.09
C THR A 22 -22.71 5.97 18.06
N PRO A 23 -22.98 4.72 18.45
CA PRO A 23 -23.50 3.70 17.54
C PRO A 23 -25.03 3.73 17.54
N ASP A 24 -25.65 4.38 16.55
CA ASP A 24 -27.11 4.47 16.47
C ASP A 24 -27.72 3.60 15.35
N GLY A 25 -28.71 2.80 15.73
CA GLY A 25 -29.46 1.84 14.92
C GLY A 25 -30.37 2.42 13.82
N ALA A 26 -30.05 3.60 13.28
CA ALA A 26 -30.65 4.14 12.04
C ALA A 26 -30.15 3.42 10.76
N SER A 27 -29.27 2.42 10.94
CA SER A 27 -28.37 1.81 9.96
C SER A 27 -29.04 1.06 8.79
N LEU A 28 -30.13 0.31 8.98
CA LEU A 28 -30.58 -0.63 7.94
C LEU A 28 -31.33 0.00 6.75
N ILE A 29 -32.15 1.02 6.98
CA ILE A 29 -32.89 1.71 5.90
C ILE A 29 -31.94 2.63 5.13
N ALA A 30 -31.03 3.32 5.83
CA ALA A 30 -29.98 4.14 5.22
C ALA A 30 -29.01 3.28 4.39
N LYS A 31 -28.56 2.12 4.90
CA LYS A 31 -27.75 1.15 4.13
C LYS A 31 -28.48 0.66 2.88
N ARG A 32 -29.78 0.32 2.95
CA ARG A 32 -30.58 -0.07 1.78
C ARG A 32 -30.77 1.05 0.76
N GLN A 33 -30.97 2.30 1.21
CA GLN A 33 -31.06 3.45 0.30
C GLN A 33 -29.69 3.76 -0.35
N ALA A 34 -28.60 3.67 0.41
CA ALA A 34 -27.24 3.81 -0.10
C ALA A 34 -26.91 2.74 -1.16
N LEU A 35 -27.30 1.48 -0.92
CA LEU A 35 -27.17 0.39 -1.89
C LEU A 35 -27.97 0.66 -3.17
N SER A 36 -29.21 1.17 -3.06
CA SER A 36 -30.00 1.52 -4.25
C SER A 36 -29.38 2.64 -5.08
N GLY A 37 -28.75 3.62 -4.42
CA GLY A 37 -28.03 4.71 -5.08
C GLY A 37 -26.68 4.28 -5.67
N LEU A 38 -26.10 3.19 -5.18
CA LEU A 38 -24.83 2.66 -5.67
C LEU A 38 -24.97 2.14 -7.10
N PHE A 39 -26.08 1.45 -7.39
CA PHE A 39 -26.36 0.81 -8.68
C PHE A 39 -27.22 1.66 -9.62
N ASN A 40 -27.07 2.98 -9.56
CA ASN A 40 -27.87 3.91 -10.37
C ASN A 40 -27.80 3.56 -11.88
N GLY A 41 -28.98 3.32 -12.48
CA GLY A 41 -29.12 2.98 -13.90
C GLY A 41 -29.14 1.48 -14.21
N VAL A 42 -29.19 0.62 -13.19
CA VAL A 42 -29.38 -0.83 -13.31
C VAL A 42 -30.87 -1.18 -13.13
N ASN A 43 -31.37 -2.24 -13.78
CA ASN A 43 -32.74 -2.72 -13.55
C ASN A 43 -32.92 -3.10 -12.07
N ASN A 44 -34.03 -2.67 -11.45
CA ASN A 44 -34.39 -2.95 -10.06
C ASN A 44 -34.19 -4.42 -9.67
N ALA A 45 -34.51 -5.37 -10.55
CA ALA A 45 -34.33 -6.80 -10.26
C ALA A 45 -32.86 -7.20 -10.05
N LEU A 46 -31.94 -6.64 -10.85
CA LEU A 46 -30.51 -6.92 -10.74
C LEU A 46 -29.90 -6.20 -9.52
N ALA A 47 -30.35 -4.97 -9.22
CA ALA A 47 -29.96 -4.28 -7.99
C ALA A 47 -30.40 -5.06 -6.73
N VAL A 48 -31.61 -5.65 -6.73
CA VAL A 48 -32.11 -6.50 -5.65
C VAL A 48 -31.27 -7.78 -5.52
N ALA A 49 -30.92 -8.44 -6.64
CA ALA A 49 -30.08 -9.63 -6.62
C ALA A 49 -28.69 -9.35 -6.04
N VAL A 50 -28.04 -8.25 -6.44
CA VAL A 50 -26.75 -7.83 -5.89
C VAL A 50 -26.86 -7.51 -4.40
N SER A 51 -27.91 -6.79 -3.99
CA SER A 51 -28.16 -6.53 -2.56
C SER A 51 -28.28 -7.83 -1.76
N GLY A 52 -28.97 -8.85 -2.30
CA GLY A 52 -29.08 -10.15 -1.66
C GLY A 52 -27.73 -10.86 -1.51
N LEU A 53 -26.87 -10.79 -2.54
CA LEU A 53 -25.51 -11.33 -2.46
C LEU A 53 -24.63 -10.57 -1.46
N LEU A 54 -24.78 -9.25 -1.33
CA LEU A 54 -24.05 -8.48 -0.31
C LEU A 54 -24.53 -8.83 1.11
N ASP A 55 -25.82 -9.09 1.30
CA ASP A 55 -26.36 -9.60 2.57
C ASP A 55 -25.81 -11.01 2.89
N GLU A 56 -25.76 -11.92 1.90
CA GLU A 56 -25.13 -13.26 2.03
C GLU A 56 -23.64 -13.14 2.38
N LEU A 57 -22.93 -12.20 1.76
CA LEU A 57 -21.51 -11.95 2.00
C LEU A 57 -21.27 -11.49 3.45
N SER A 58 -22.06 -10.52 3.90
CA SER A 58 -21.99 -9.97 5.26
C SER A 58 -22.26 -11.08 6.31
N ASP A 59 -23.27 -11.91 6.08
CA ASP A 59 -23.58 -13.04 6.95
C ASP A 59 -22.43 -14.06 7.02
N ALA A 60 -21.85 -14.44 5.86
CA ALA A 60 -20.72 -15.36 5.81
C ALA A 60 -19.49 -14.82 6.54
N LEU A 61 -19.13 -13.56 6.31
CA LEU A 61 -18.02 -12.89 7.00
C LEU A 61 -18.23 -12.85 8.51
N SER A 62 -19.44 -12.49 8.97
CA SER A 62 -19.75 -12.44 10.41
C SER A 62 -19.59 -13.78 11.12
N LYS A 63 -19.73 -14.90 10.38
CA LYS A 63 -19.60 -16.28 10.87
C LYS A 63 -18.20 -16.86 10.69
N GLY A 64 -17.28 -16.13 10.03
CA GLY A 64 -15.98 -16.68 9.65
C GLY A 64 -16.06 -17.75 8.55
N ASP A 65 -17.16 -17.81 7.78
CA ASP A 65 -17.38 -18.83 6.75
C ASP A 65 -16.65 -18.48 5.45
N ARG A 66 -15.37 -18.89 5.38
CA ARG A 66 -14.51 -18.70 4.21
C ARG A 66 -15.12 -19.28 2.92
N GLY A 67 -15.76 -20.45 3.01
CA GLY A 67 -16.36 -21.09 1.84
C GLY A 67 -17.53 -20.27 1.32
N GLY A 68 -18.45 -19.90 2.21
CA GLY A 68 -19.59 -19.03 1.90
C GLY A 68 -19.17 -17.67 1.35
N THR A 69 -18.11 -17.06 1.90
CA THR A 69 -17.56 -15.80 1.39
C THR A 69 -17.08 -15.92 -0.06
N LEU A 70 -16.29 -16.95 -0.37
CA LEU A 70 -15.77 -17.16 -1.73
C LEU A 70 -16.88 -17.51 -2.73
N ASP A 71 -17.80 -18.40 -2.35
CA ASP A 71 -18.94 -18.78 -3.18
C ASP A 71 -19.80 -17.55 -3.54
N THR A 72 -20.00 -16.66 -2.56
CA THR A 72 -20.75 -15.41 -2.79
C THR A 72 -20.00 -14.45 -3.70
N LEU A 73 -18.68 -14.27 -3.51
CA LEU A 73 -17.87 -13.43 -4.39
C LEU A 73 -17.88 -13.94 -5.84
N GLN A 74 -17.78 -15.25 -6.07
CA GLN A 74 -17.84 -15.86 -7.41
C GLN A 74 -19.18 -15.64 -8.13
N LYS A 75 -20.29 -15.60 -7.38
CA LYS A 75 -21.63 -15.30 -7.91
C LYS A 75 -21.79 -13.85 -8.34
N LEU A 76 -21.00 -12.93 -7.79
CA LEU A 76 -21.07 -11.52 -8.20
C LEU A 76 -20.64 -11.37 -9.65
N LYS A 77 -21.51 -10.75 -10.44
CA LYS A 77 -21.25 -10.40 -11.83
C LYS A 77 -21.36 -8.87 -11.99
N PRO A 78 -20.48 -8.25 -12.78
CA PRO A 78 -20.61 -6.84 -13.11
C PRO A 78 -21.98 -6.53 -13.70
N THR A 79 -22.67 -5.57 -13.09
CA THR A 79 -23.97 -5.08 -13.57
C THR A 79 -23.84 -4.23 -14.83
N LYS A 80 -22.71 -3.53 -14.96
CA LYS A 80 -22.31 -2.70 -16.10
C LYS A 80 -20.80 -2.46 -16.02
N LYS A 81 -20.13 -2.27 -17.17
CA LYS A 81 -18.73 -1.82 -17.20
C LYS A 81 -18.65 -0.30 -17.40
N PRO A 82 -17.71 0.40 -16.73
CA PRO A 82 -17.49 1.81 -16.97
C PRO A 82 -17.06 2.06 -18.41
N LYS A 83 -17.46 3.22 -18.96
CA LYS A 83 -17.18 3.56 -20.37
C LYS A 83 -15.99 4.50 -20.54
N SER A 84 -15.52 5.10 -19.46
CA SER A 84 -14.44 6.08 -19.46
C SER A 84 -13.77 6.12 -18.10
N VAL A 85 -12.58 6.71 -18.03
CA VAL A 85 -11.85 6.97 -16.78
C VAL A 85 -12.72 7.74 -15.79
N THR A 86 -13.37 8.83 -16.25
CA THR A 86 -14.23 9.65 -15.39
C THR A 86 -15.41 8.86 -14.83
N ASP A 87 -16.01 7.99 -15.64
CA ASP A 87 -17.12 7.12 -15.21
C ASP A 87 -16.63 6.11 -14.15
N ALA A 88 -15.49 5.46 -14.38
CA ALA A 88 -14.88 4.53 -13.43
C ALA A 88 -14.53 5.23 -12.11
N SER A 89 -13.78 6.33 -12.12
CA SER A 89 -13.42 7.08 -10.92
C SER A 89 -14.65 7.57 -10.14
N SER A 90 -15.71 8.01 -10.85
CA SER A 90 -16.95 8.44 -10.20
C SER A 90 -17.70 7.27 -9.54
N ILE A 91 -17.61 6.06 -10.10
CA ILE A 91 -18.18 4.85 -9.49
C ILE A 91 -17.36 4.46 -8.26
N THR A 92 -16.03 4.38 -8.38
CA THR A 92 -15.11 4.09 -7.26
C THR A 92 -15.35 5.04 -6.10
N GLU A 93 -15.43 6.36 -6.36
CA GLU A 93 -15.74 7.37 -5.34
C GLU A 93 -17.07 7.09 -4.63
N ARG A 94 -18.13 6.73 -5.37
CA ARG A 94 -19.43 6.38 -4.76
C ARG A 94 -19.34 5.11 -3.92
N VAL A 95 -18.59 4.11 -4.36
CA VAL A 95 -18.39 2.86 -3.62
C VAL A 95 -17.65 3.15 -2.31
N ALA A 96 -16.53 3.85 -2.36
CA ALA A 96 -15.74 4.17 -1.17
C ALA A 96 -16.52 5.05 -0.17
N LYS A 97 -17.24 6.08 -0.66
CA LYS A 97 -18.10 6.94 0.18
C LYS A 97 -19.38 6.27 0.68
N SER A 98 -19.68 5.06 0.22
CA SER A 98 -20.81 4.28 0.75
C SER A 98 -20.49 3.57 2.06
N GLU A 99 -19.29 3.78 2.60
CA GLU A 99 -18.81 3.25 3.88
C GLU A 99 -18.98 1.73 3.97
N PRO A 100 -18.32 0.96 3.09
CA PRO A 100 -18.33 -0.50 3.20
C PRO A 100 -17.82 -0.94 4.58
N ASP A 101 -18.42 -1.99 5.13
CA ASP A 101 -18.10 -2.43 6.50
C ASP A 101 -16.66 -2.97 6.61
N ASN A 102 -16.11 -3.49 5.50
CA ASN A 102 -14.72 -3.97 5.40
C ASN A 102 -14.26 -4.02 3.92
N ILE A 103 -12.97 -4.32 3.72
CA ILE A 103 -12.35 -4.48 2.41
C ILE A 103 -13.00 -5.56 1.53
N VAL A 104 -13.52 -6.65 2.11
CA VAL A 104 -14.17 -7.71 1.32
C VAL A 104 -15.49 -7.23 0.73
N GLU A 105 -16.27 -6.47 1.52
CA GLU A 105 -17.49 -5.83 1.03
C GLU A 105 -17.18 -4.73 0.00
N TYR A 106 -16.12 -3.94 0.23
CA TYR A 106 -15.64 -2.96 -0.75
C TYR A 106 -15.33 -3.64 -2.09
N SER A 107 -14.55 -4.73 -2.06
CA SER A 107 -14.22 -5.55 -3.22
C SER A 107 -15.44 -6.12 -3.93
N ALA A 108 -16.41 -6.63 -3.18
CA ALA A 108 -17.67 -7.11 -3.72
C ALA A 108 -18.45 -6.01 -4.47
N ARG A 109 -18.49 -4.81 -3.90
CA ARG A 109 -19.14 -3.64 -4.52
C ARG A 109 -18.39 -3.18 -5.78
N LEU A 110 -17.05 -3.22 -5.80
CA LEU A 110 -16.27 -2.95 -7.02
C LEU A 110 -16.57 -3.96 -8.14
N ILE A 111 -16.56 -5.27 -7.83
CA ILE A 111 -16.91 -6.33 -8.78
C ILE A 111 -18.33 -6.10 -9.33
N ALA A 112 -19.30 -5.87 -8.46
CA ALA A 112 -20.70 -5.66 -8.86
C ALA A 112 -20.90 -4.41 -9.74
N ASN A 113 -20.09 -3.37 -9.53
CA ASN A 113 -20.13 -2.15 -10.35
C ASN A 113 -19.19 -2.22 -11.58
N GLY A 114 -18.54 -3.36 -11.81
CA GLY A 114 -17.65 -3.57 -12.96
C GLY A 114 -16.36 -2.74 -12.92
N ILE A 115 -15.93 -2.34 -11.72
CA ILE A 115 -14.65 -1.69 -11.46
C ILE A 115 -13.58 -2.77 -11.26
N VAL A 116 -13.46 -3.62 -12.28
CA VAL A 116 -12.46 -4.69 -12.35
C VAL A 116 -12.08 -4.95 -13.80
N SER A 117 -10.84 -5.34 -14.03
CA SER A 117 -10.41 -5.93 -15.31
C SER A 117 -10.39 -7.46 -15.21
N GLY A 118 -10.78 -8.14 -16.29
CA GLY A 118 -10.90 -9.60 -16.33
C GLY A 118 -12.19 -10.13 -15.70
N SER A 119 -12.14 -11.39 -15.27
CA SER A 119 -13.24 -12.09 -14.59
C SER A 119 -12.95 -12.28 -13.10
N THR A 120 -13.99 -12.54 -12.31
CA THR A 120 -13.82 -12.88 -10.88
C THR A 120 -12.91 -14.10 -10.67
N ASP A 121 -12.95 -15.09 -11.58
CA ASP A 121 -12.10 -16.28 -11.51
C ASP A 121 -10.61 -15.94 -11.70
N ASP A 122 -10.31 -14.95 -12.55
CA ASP A 122 -8.95 -14.44 -12.70
C ASP A 122 -8.47 -13.79 -11.39
N LEU A 123 -9.32 -13.00 -10.74
CA LEU A 123 -9.00 -12.34 -9.46
C LEU A 123 -8.78 -13.36 -8.34
N LEU A 124 -9.60 -14.42 -8.28
CA LEU A 124 -9.40 -15.53 -7.34
C LEU A 124 -8.09 -16.26 -7.61
N SER A 125 -7.73 -16.45 -8.88
CA SER A 125 -6.45 -17.07 -9.25
C SER A 125 -5.27 -16.23 -8.76
N TYR A 126 -5.30 -14.92 -8.97
CA TYR A 126 -4.28 -14.01 -8.43
C TYR A 126 -4.22 -14.03 -6.90
N ALA A 127 -5.36 -14.11 -6.20
CA ALA A 127 -5.44 -14.22 -4.75
C ALA A 127 -4.90 -15.57 -4.21
N GLN A 128 -4.71 -16.56 -5.07
CA GLN A 128 -4.02 -17.82 -4.75
C GLN A 128 -2.52 -17.78 -5.12
N GLY A 129 -2.01 -16.61 -5.53
CA GLY A 129 -0.66 -16.46 -6.05
C GLY A 129 -0.47 -17.02 -7.47
N LEU A 130 -1.54 -17.48 -8.11
CA LEU A 130 -1.49 -17.99 -9.49
C LEU A 130 -1.54 -16.82 -10.47
N GLY A 131 -1.03 -17.02 -11.67
CA GLY A 131 -1.03 -15.99 -12.70
C GLY A 131 -0.02 -16.31 -13.79
N SER A 132 0.40 -15.26 -14.49
CA SER A 132 1.51 -15.34 -15.44
C SER A 132 2.85 -15.48 -14.69
N ALA A 133 3.94 -15.78 -15.41
CA ALA A 133 5.26 -15.98 -14.81
C ALA A 133 5.74 -14.73 -14.04
N GLU A 134 5.34 -13.55 -14.51
CA GLU A 134 5.55 -12.26 -13.87
C GLU A 134 5.01 -12.20 -12.43
N ASN A 135 3.98 -12.99 -12.11
CA ASN A 135 3.38 -13.06 -10.77
C ASN A 135 4.09 -14.07 -9.84
N GLY A 136 4.94 -14.94 -10.39
CA GLY A 136 5.58 -16.03 -9.66
C GLY A 136 6.66 -15.58 -8.69
N ASN A 137 6.92 -16.40 -7.67
CA ASN A 137 7.94 -16.17 -6.63
C ASN A 137 9.02 -17.26 -6.58
N ASP A 138 9.10 -18.05 -7.65
CA ASP A 138 10.04 -19.15 -7.90
C ASP A 138 11.00 -18.82 -9.06
N ASN A 139 11.36 -17.54 -9.20
CA ASN A 139 12.23 -17.05 -10.27
C ASN A 139 13.66 -17.60 -10.15
N GLN A 140 14.29 -17.84 -11.30
CA GLN A 140 15.69 -18.29 -11.37
C GLN A 140 16.61 -17.10 -11.67
N ASN A 141 17.15 -16.50 -10.61
CA ASN A 141 18.08 -15.37 -10.73
C ASN A 141 19.52 -15.79 -10.43
N PRO A 142 20.53 -15.17 -11.07
CA PRO A 142 21.94 -15.53 -10.88
C PRO A 142 22.45 -15.25 -9.47
N ASP A 143 23.60 -15.82 -9.10
CA ASP A 143 24.29 -15.45 -7.86
C ASP A 143 24.72 -13.97 -7.90
N PRO A 144 24.66 -13.25 -6.76
CA PRO A 144 25.12 -11.87 -6.72
C PRO A 144 26.65 -11.82 -6.91
N PRO A 145 27.19 -10.87 -7.71
CA PRO A 145 28.64 -10.73 -7.92
C PRO A 145 29.45 -10.47 -6.65
N LYS A 146 28.81 -9.90 -5.62
CA LYS A 146 29.36 -9.70 -4.28
C LYS A 146 28.47 -10.46 -3.30
N SER A 147 29.07 -11.17 -2.35
CA SER A 147 28.31 -11.81 -1.27
C SER A 147 27.58 -10.75 -0.45
N ILE A 148 26.27 -10.90 -0.35
CA ILE A 148 25.34 -10.05 0.42
C ILE A 148 24.59 -10.84 1.50
N TYR A 149 24.81 -12.15 1.54
CA TYR A 149 24.21 -13.11 2.47
C TYR A 149 25.32 -13.95 3.12
N PRO A 150 25.26 -14.27 4.43
CA PRO A 150 24.16 -14.02 5.37
C PRO A 150 24.02 -12.57 5.83
N LYS A 151 24.98 -11.68 5.51
CA LYS A 151 24.92 -10.25 5.77
C LYS A 151 25.70 -9.48 4.69
N ALA A 152 25.23 -8.30 4.30
CA ALA A 152 25.96 -7.43 3.38
C ALA A 152 26.94 -6.50 4.13
N ALA A 153 26.61 -6.15 5.37
CA ALA A 153 27.48 -5.49 6.34
C ALA A 153 27.38 -6.15 7.73
N SER A 154 28.42 -6.03 8.56
CA SER A 154 28.49 -6.70 9.88
C SER A 154 27.37 -6.29 10.84
N CYS A 155 26.89 -5.06 10.70
CA CYS A 155 25.81 -4.40 11.44
C CYS A 155 24.40 -4.79 10.99
N ASP A 156 24.24 -5.52 9.87
CA ASP A 156 22.91 -5.96 9.43
C ASP A 156 22.32 -7.00 10.39
N ALA A 157 21.00 -6.96 10.54
CA ALA A 157 20.25 -8.03 11.19
C ALA A 157 20.45 -9.37 10.45
N PRO A 158 20.36 -10.51 11.15
CA PRO A 158 20.38 -11.81 10.49
C PRO A 158 19.09 -12.02 9.68
N TYR A 159 19.21 -12.63 8.51
CA TYR A 159 18.06 -13.18 7.78
C TYR A 159 17.59 -14.48 8.45
N THR A 160 16.27 -14.67 8.52
CA THR A 160 15.65 -15.94 8.89
C THR A 160 15.22 -16.74 7.65
N VAL A 161 15.02 -16.05 6.52
CA VAL A 161 14.70 -16.66 5.24
C VAL A 161 16.00 -17.03 4.50
N SER A 162 16.04 -18.23 3.92
CA SER A 162 17.17 -18.68 3.09
C SER A 162 17.37 -17.78 1.86
N GLU A 163 18.63 -17.55 1.47
CA GLU A 163 19.00 -16.75 0.29
C GLU A 163 18.24 -17.16 -0.98
N ASP A 164 18.07 -18.46 -1.25
CA ASP A 164 17.35 -18.95 -2.43
C ASP A 164 15.90 -18.47 -2.49
N LYS A 165 15.20 -18.47 -1.35
CA LYS A 165 13.81 -17.99 -1.25
C LYS A 165 13.74 -16.46 -1.38
N LEU A 166 14.67 -15.74 -0.76
CA LEU A 166 14.74 -14.28 -0.87
C LEU A 166 14.98 -13.86 -2.33
N ARG A 167 15.90 -14.56 -3.00
CA ARG A 167 16.26 -14.32 -4.39
C ARG A 167 15.18 -14.72 -5.38
N SER A 168 14.50 -15.85 -5.17
CA SER A 168 13.47 -16.34 -6.11
C SER A 168 12.22 -15.47 -6.13
N ALA A 169 11.96 -14.69 -5.08
CA ALA A 169 10.84 -13.76 -5.03
C ALA A 169 11.00 -12.55 -5.98
N ILE A 170 12.20 -12.31 -6.51
CA ILE A 170 12.47 -11.14 -7.35
C ILE A 170 12.24 -11.51 -8.82
N TYR A 171 11.33 -10.83 -9.49
CA TYR A 171 11.18 -10.96 -10.94
C TYR A 171 12.05 -9.90 -11.64
N ILE A 172 12.96 -10.37 -12.50
CA ILE A 172 13.83 -9.53 -13.33
C ILE A 172 13.38 -9.71 -14.79
N PRO A 173 12.79 -8.68 -15.43
CA PRO A 173 12.39 -8.77 -16.84
C PRO A 173 13.59 -9.00 -17.76
N ASP A 174 13.39 -9.70 -18.88
CA ASP A 174 14.43 -9.90 -19.91
C ASP A 174 14.97 -8.58 -20.50
N THR A 175 14.19 -7.50 -20.39
CA THR A 175 14.59 -6.16 -20.81
C THR A 175 15.50 -5.44 -19.81
N PHE A 176 15.72 -6.01 -18.63
CA PHE A 176 16.55 -5.42 -17.58
C PHE A 176 18.00 -5.27 -18.05
N THR A 177 18.55 -4.09 -17.83
CA THR A 177 19.80 -3.64 -18.44
C THR A 177 21.01 -3.71 -17.51
N TYR A 178 20.82 -4.20 -16.27
CA TYR A 178 21.89 -4.44 -15.29
C TYR A 178 22.77 -3.21 -15.06
N GLY A 179 22.15 -2.07 -14.75
CA GLY A 179 22.82 -0.83 -14.31
C GLY A 179 23.04 0.24 -15.37
N LYS A 180 22.71 -0.02 -16.66
CA LYS A 180 22.74 1.04 -17.69
C LYS A 180 21.73 2.15 -17.39
N LYS A 181 20.57 1.78 -16.86
CA LYS A 181 19.54 2.67 -16.32
C LYS A 181 19.45 2.50 -14.80
N LEU A 182 18.75 3.39 -14.11
CA LEU A 182 18.51 3.23 -12.67
C LEU A 182 17.62 2.00 -12.42
N PRO A 183 18.06 0.97 -11.68
CA PRO A 183 17.18 -0.10 -11.27
C PRO A 183 16.14 0.42 -10.29
N VAL A 184 14.87 0.11 -10.55
CA VAL A 184 13.74 0.51 -9.71
C VAL A 184 13.04 -0.73 -9.21
N ILE A 185 13.12 -0.99 -7.91
CA ILE A 185 12.44 -2.09 -7.24
C ILE A 185 11.02 -1.66 -6.93
N LEU A 186 10.03 -2.39 -7.44
CA LEU A 186 8.62 -2.21 -7.12
C LEU A 186 8.23 -3.19 -6.01
N PHE A 187 7.89 -2.66 -4.85
CA PHE A 187 7.60 -3.44 -3.65
C PHE A 187 6.11 -3.34 -3.27
N PRO A 188 5.37 -4.46 -3.27
CA PRO A 188 3.91 -4.48 -3.21
C PRO A 188 3.32 -4.17 -1.82
N GLY A 189 2.00 -4.14 -1.76
CA GLY A 189 1.20 -3.96 -0.55
C GLY A 189 0.59 -5.25 -0.01
N THR A 190 -0.14 -5.13 1.10
CA THR A 190 -0.87 -6.23 1.76
C THR A 190 -1.78 -6.98 0.80
N GLY A 191 -1.69 -8.31 0.79
CA GLY A 191 -2.54 -9.17 -0.04
C GLY A 191 -2.21 -9.11 -1.54
N SER A 192 -1.01 -8.68 -1.92
CA SER A 192 -0.61 -8.53 -3.32
C SER A 192 0.83 -8.99 -3.58
N THR A 193 1.11 -9.27 -4.86
CA THR A 193 2.45 -9.43 -5.41
C THR A 193 2.92 -8.12 -6.05
N GLY A 194 4.21 -7.98 -6.33
CA GLY A 194 4.74 -6.87 -7.12
C GLY A 194 4.06 -6.74 -8.48
N TRP A 195 3.77 -7.88 -9.12
CA TRP A 195 3.02 -7.87 -10.38
C TRP A 195 1.59 -7.32 -10.24
N THR A 196 0.80 -7.89 -9.33
CA THR A 196 -0.62 -7.52 -9.17
C THR A 196 -0.81 -6.10 -8.66
N ALA A 197 0.14 -5.57 -7.88
CA ALA A 197 0.16 -4.18 -7.44
C ALA A 197 0.47 -3.20 -8.59
N PHE A 198 1.46 -3.49 -9.43
CA PHE A 198 2.04 -2.47 -10.33
C PHE A 198 1.76 -2.66 -11.83
N ARG A 199 1.14 -3.78 -12.26
CA ARG A 199 0.91 -4.09 -13.69
C ARG A 199 -0.06 -3.14 -14.41
N GLY A 200 -0.89 -2.41 -13.66
CA GLY A 200 -1.74 -1.33 -14.19
C GLY A 200 -1.18 0.08 -13.98
N SER A 201 0.07 0.21 -13.49
CA SER A 201 0.61 1.50 -13.06
C SER A 201 2.11 1.63 -13.35
N PHE A 202 2.99 1.42 -12.37
CA PHE A 202 4.41 1.70 -12.50
C PHE A 202 5.15 0.75 -13.45
N ILE A 203 4.68 -0.48 -13.65
CA ILE A 203 5.30 -1.38 -14.63
C ILE A 203 5.21 -0.81 -16.05
N PRO A 204 4.02 -0.51 -16.61
CA PRO A 204 3.95 0.08 -17.95
C PRO A 204 4.58 1.48 -18.03
N LEU A 205 4.55 2.27 -16.95
CA LEU A 205 5.14 3.62 -16.94
C LEU A 205 6.68 3.65 -16.91
N LEU A 206 7.31 2.60 -16.38
CA LEU A 206 8.77 2.49 -16.26
C LEU A 206 9.38 1.58 -17.35
N THR A 207 8.58 0.72 -17.98
CA THR A 207 9.09 -0.19 -19.00
C THR A 207 9.46 0.58 -20.28
N GLY A 208 10.66 0.33 -20.81
CA GLY A 208 11.11 0.88 -22.09
C GLY A 208 11.59 2.33 -22.06
N VAL A 209 11.44 3.06 -20.94
CA VAL A 209 12.01 4.41 -20.80
C VAL A 209 13.54 4.35 -20.71
N ASP A 210 14.23 5.45 -21.00
CA ASP A 210 15.70 5.53 -21.01
C ASP A 210 16.32 5.78 -19.63
N TRP A 211 15.51 6.15 -18.63
CA TRP A 211 15.98 6.55 -17.30
C TRP A 211 15.74 5.54 -16.17
N ALA A 212 14.84 4.56 -16.33
CA ALA A 212 14.51 3.57 -15.31
C ALA A 212 14.50 2.14 -15.84
N ASP A 213 14.63 1.18 -14.92
CA ASP A 213 14.65 -0.25 -15.18
C ASP A 213 13.86 -1.00 -14.09
N PRO A 214 12.57 -1.30 -14.31
CA PRO A 214 11.73 -1.88 -13.27
C PRO A 214 12.05 -3.35 -13.04
N VAL A 215 12.14 -3.74 -11.78
CA VAL A 215 12.05 -5.11 -11.27
C VAL A 215 11.00 -5.12 -10.17
N TRP A 216 10.40 -6.25 -9.85
CA TRP A 216 9.38 -6.31 -8.80
C TRP A 216 9.55 -7.52 -7.90
N VAL A 217 9.08 -7.39 -6.66
CA VAL A 217 9.20 -8.43 -5.64
C VAL A 217 7.83 -9.06 -5.40
N ASN A 218 7.74 -10.36 -5.61
CA ASN A 218 6.57 -11.17 -5.34
C ASN A 218 6.80 -11.93 -4.02
N VAL A 219 6.66 -11.22 -2.90
CA VAL A 219 6.86 -11.81 -1.57
C VAL A 219 5.88 -12.99 -1.38
N PRO A 220 6.37 -14.18 -0.98
CA PRO A 220 5.51 -15.32 -0.65
C PRO A 220 4.44 -14.96 0.39
N GLY A 221 3.31 -15.67 0.33
CA GLY A 221 2.18 -15.38 1.22
C GLY A 221 1.50 -14.02 0.93
N LEU A 222 1.83 -13.36 -0.18
CA LEU A 222 1.18 -12.10 -0.61
C LEU A 222 1.29 -10.99 0.47
N LEU A 223 2.42 -10.93 1.17
CA LEU A 223 2.67 -10.01 2.30
C LEU A 223 1.74 -10.21 3.52
N LEU A 224 1.15 -11.39 3.68
CA LEU A 224 0.27 -11.68 4.82
C LEU A 224 0.98 -12.37 6.00
N ASP A 225 2.16 -12.92 5.77
CA ASP A 225 3.09 -13.37 6.80
C ASP A 225 3.59 -12.20 7.67
N ASP A 226 4.30 -12.50 8.75
CA ASP A 226 4.91 -11.50 9.66
C ASP A 226 5.66 -10.41 8.87
N ALA A 227 5.28 -9.15 9.05
CA ALA A 227 5.84 -7.98 8.38
C ALA A 227 7.35 -7.82 8.59
N GLN A 228 7.91 -8.40 9.65
CA GLN A 228 9.35 -8.46 9.92
C GLN A 228 10.06 -9.44 8.96
N ILE A 229 9.41 -10.57 8.64
CA ILE A 229 9.87 -11.52 7.62
C ILE A 229 9.69 -10.92 6.23
N ASN A 230 8.56 -10.26 5.96
CA ASN A 230 8.33 -9.58 4.67
C ASN A 230 9.40 -8.52 4.40
N ALA A 231 9.88 -7.82 5.43
CA ALA A 231 10.97 -6.84 5.34
C ALA A 231 12.33 -7.45 4.94
N GLU A 232 12.57 -8.73 5.21
CA GLU A 232 13.78 -9.42 4.74
C GLU A 232 13.86 -9.43 3.22
N TYR A 233 12.73 -9.58 2.53
CA TYR A 233 12.66 -9.52 1.07
C TYR A 233 13.00 -8.13 0.54
N ALA A 234 12.58 -7.06 1.21
CA ALA A 234 12.96 -5.70 0.85
C ALA A 234 14.47 -5.48 1.04
N ALA A 235 15.01 -5.87 2.21
CA ALA A 235 16.43 -5.75 2.51
C ALA A 235 17.31 -6.52 1.53
N TYR A 236 16.91 -7.75 1.20
CA TYR A 236 17.63 -8.58 0.24
C TYR A 236 17.53 -8.01 -1.17
N ALA A 237 16.34 -7.62 -1.64
CA ALA A 237 16.15 -7.07 -2.99
C ALA A 237 16.99 -5.81 -3.23
N LEU A 238 17.04 -4.88 -2.26
CA LEU A 238 17.86 -3.68 -2.32
C LEU A 238 19.35 -4.00 -2.53
N ASN A 239 19.91 -4.85 -1.66
CA ASN A 239 21.32 -5.24 -1.76
C ASN A 239 21.61 -6.08 -3.01
N TYR A 240 20.69 -6.97 -3.39
CA TYR A 240 20.85 -7.91 -4.50
C TYR A 240 20.84 -7.20 -5.85
N ILE A 241 19.83 -6.37 -6.12
CA ILE A 241 19.73 -5.63 -7.38
C ILE A 241 20.85 -4.60 -7.48
N ALA A 242 21.25 -3.97 -6.37
CA ALA A 242 22.41 -3.08 -6.35
C ALA A 242 23.71 -3.82 -6.68
N SER A 243 23.91 -5.03 -6.13
CA SER A 243 25.07 -5.86 -6.43
C SER A 243 25.10 -6.32 -7.88
N LEU A 244 23.95 -6.76 -8.44
CA LEU A 244 23.85 -7.17 -9.84
C LEU A 244 24.13 -6.02 -10.80
N SER A 245 23.60 -4.84 -10.49
CA SER A 245 23.66 -3.65 -11.35
C SER A 245 24.93 -2.82 -11.15
N LYS A 246 25.70 -3.10 -10.09
CA LYS A 246 26.88 -2.32 -9.65
C LYS A 246 26.57 -0.82 -9.54
N ARG A 247 25.36 -0.51 -9.08
CA ARG A 247 24.78 0.84 -9.01
C ARG A 247 23.80 0.90 -7.85
N SER A 248 23.63 2.07 -7.26
CA SER A 248 22.51 2.32 -6.36
C SER A 248 21.17 2.07 -7.07
N VAL A 249 20.18 1.68 -6.28
CA VAL A 249 18.82 1.38 -6.73
C VAL A 249 17.85 2.40 -6.16
N ALA A 250 16.67 2.49 -6.73
CA ALA A 250 15.53 3.12 -6.09
C ALA A 250 14.48 2.06 -5.74
N ILE A 251 13.62 2.37 -4.79
CA ILE A 251 12.49 1.52 -4.41
C ILE A 251 11.20 2.33 -4.39
N ILE A 252 10.17 1.80 -5.05
CA ILE A 252 8.81 2.33 -5.00
C ILE A 252 7.97 1.33 -4.20
N GLY A 253 7.57 1.72 -3.00
CA GLY A 253 6.71 0.92 -2.13
C GLY A 253 5.26 1.38 -2.20
N TRP A 254 4.33 0.42 -2.16
CA TRP A 254 2.90 0.69 -2.01
C TRP A 254 2.38 0.08 -0.71
N SER A 255 1.53 0.81 0.03
CA SER A 255 0.89 0.29 1.24
C SER A 255 1.93 -0.24 2.25
N GLN A 256 1.71 -1.45 2.80
CA GLN A 256 2.62 -2.20 3.67
C GLN A 256 4.06 -2.29 3.14
N GLY A 257 4.25 -2.30 1.82
CA GLY A 257 5.59 -2.33 1.24
C GLY A 257 6.50 -1.21 1.74
N ASN A 258 5.90 -0.09 2.15
CA ASN A 258 6.61 1.03 2.75
C ASN A 258 7.07 0.77 4.18
N ILE A 259 6.25 0.12 5.03
CA ILE A 259 6.70 -0.26 6.38
C ILE A 259 7.71 -1.41 6.33
N ASN A 260 7.61 -2.32 5.35
CA ASN A 260 8.64 -3.34 5.13
C ASN A 260 9.96 -2.70 4.68
N THR A 261 9.90 -1.74 3.75
CA THR A 261 11.08 -1.01 3.26
C THR A 261 11.73 -0.16 4.36
N GLN A 262 10.93 0.54 5.17
CA GLN A 262 11.42 1.32 6.30
C GLN A 262 12.02 0.44 7.40
N TRP A 263 11.43 -0.73 7.65
CA TRP A 263 11.99 -1.75 8.56
C TRP A 263 13.33 -2.29 8.04
N ALA A 264 13.43 -2.57 6.73
CA ALA A 264 14.68 -2.96 6.08
C ALA A 264 15.77 -1.89 6.25
N PHE A 265 15.46 -0.61 6.00
CA PHE A 265 16.41 0.47 6.26
C PHE A 265 16.83 0.54 7.72
N LYS A 266 15.90 0.33 8.67
CA LYS A 266 16.21 0.38 10.10
C LYS A 266 17.17 -0.73 10.51
N TYR A 267 16.90 -1.98 10.14
CA TYR A 267 17.59 -3.15 10.70
C TYR A 267 18.64 -3.81 9.78
N TRP A 268 18.66 -3.49 8.49
CA TRP A 268 19.75 -3.83 7.55
C TRP A 268 20.38 -2.55 7.01
N PRO A 269 21.18 -1.81 7.80
CA PRO A 269 21.59 -0.48 7.41
C PRO A 269 22.50 -0.45 6.15
N SER A 270 23.04 -1.59 5.71
CA SER A 270 23.71 -1.69 4.41
C SER A 270 22.83 -1.19 3.27
N THR A 271 21.51 -1.41 3.37
CA THR A 271 20.52 -1.02 2.36
C THR A 271 20.49 0.49 2.14
N ARG A 272 20.76 1.31 3.18
CA ARG A 272 20.80 2.77 3.10
C ARG A 272 21.88 3.26 2.14
N THR A 273 23.01 2.54 2.09
CA THR A 273 24.18 2.92 1.28
C THR A 273 24.02 2.63 -0.21
N VAL A 274 23.08 1.74 -0.55
CA VAL A 274 22.81 1.31 -1.93
C VAL A 274 21.49 1.86 -2.47
N THR A 275 20.76 2.65 -1.69
CA THR A 275 19.46 3.20 -2.09
C THR A 275 19.59 4.69 -2.37
N ALA A 276 19.28 5.09 -3.60
CA ALA A 276 19.25 6.49 -4.00
C ALA A 276 17.96 7.17 -3.50
N ASP A 277 16.81 6.53 -3.70
CA ASP A 277 15.50 7.08 -3.35
C ASP A 277 14.51 6.00 -2.90
N HIS A 278 13.65 6.38 -1.94
CA HIS A 278 12.43 5.66 -1.58
C HIS A 278 11.22 6.51 -1.98
N VAL A 279 10.42 6.04 -2.94
CA VAL A 279 9.11 6.62 -3.25
C VAL A 279 8.05 5.80 -2.54
N ALA A 280 7.34 6.43 -1.60
CA ALA A 280 6.37 5.79 -0.75
C ALA A 280 4.95 6.22 -1.11
N ILE A 281 4.15 5.30 -1.64
CA ILE A 281 2.79 5.58 -2.11
C ILE A 281 1.79 4.93 -1.15
N SER A 282 0.90 5.74 -0.60
CA SER A 282 -0.13 5.33 0.37
C SER A 282 0.47 4.56 1.56
N ALA A 283 1.60 5.04 2.07
CA ALA A 283 2.30 4.38 3.17
C ALA A 283 1.51 4.45 4.49
N ASP A 284 1.76 3.47 5.34
CA ASP A 284 1.12 3.28 6.64
C ASP A 284 2.14 3.23 7.78
N TYR A 285 3.11 4.17 7.80
CA TYR A 285 4.18 4.20 8.82
C TYR A 285 3.69 4.36 10.26
N LYS A 286 2.44 4.79 10.48
CA LYS A 286 1.78 4.84 11.80
C LYS A 286 0.73 3.74 11.97
N GLY A 287 0.70 2.77 11.06
CA GLY A 287 -0.40 1.83 10.92
C GLY A 287 -1.68 2.53 10.48
N THR A 288 -2.81 1.87 10.67
CA THR A 288 -4.13 2.42 10.39
C THR A 288 -5.10 2.14 11.53
N ILE A 289 -6.01 3.08 11.78
CA ILE A 289 -7.15 2.85 12.68
C ILE A 289 -8.23 1.98 12.03
N LEU A 290 -8.12 1.71 10.72
CA LEU A 290 -9.07 0.92 9.94
C LEU A 290 -8.70 -0.57 9.79
N ALA A 291 -7.51 -0.99 10.22
CA ALA A 291 -6.94 -2.33 9.96
C ALA A 291 -7.92 -3.47 10.32
N ASN A 292 -8.74 -3.26 11.35
CA ASN A 292 -9.78 -4.19 11.80
C ASN A 292 -11.12 -3.48 12.02
N PHE A 293 -11.65 -2.73 11.05
CA PHE A 293 -13.06 -2.31 11.16
C PHE A 293 -13.97 -3.55 11.27
N VAL A 294 -14.26 -3.89 12.54
CA VAL A 294 -15.18 -4.89 13.09
C VAL A 294 -15.09 -6.29 12.45
N ASP A 295 -13.89 -6.87 12.30
CA ASP A 295 -13.78 -8.32 12.09
C ASP A 295 -13.80 -9.08 13.43
N VAL A 296 -15.00 -9.25 14.00
CA VAL A 296 -15.20 -10.06 15.22
C VAL A 296 -14.92 -11.55 14.96
N SER A 297 -14.97 -11.99 13.70
CA SER A 297 -14.76 -13.39 13.34
C SER A 297 -13.28 -13.79 13.30
N GLY A 298 -12.39 -12.81 13.08
CA GLY A 298 -10.96 -13.01 12.85
C GLY A 298 -10.63 -13.65 11.50
N ILE A 299 -11.58 -13.63 10.55
CA ILE A 299 -11.42 -14.16 9.19
C ILE A 299 -10.43 -13.35 8.34
N THR A 300 -10.02 -12.16 8.77
CA THR A 300 -8.98 -11.32 8.14
C THR A 300 -7.80 -11.02 9.05
N ASN A 301 -7.69 -11.70 10.21
CA ASN A 301 -6.59 -11.50 11.16
C ASN A 301 -5.30 -12.19 10.70
N ASP A 302 -4.73 -11.72 9.59
CA ASP A 302 -3.43 -12.15 9.11
C ASP A 302 -2.30 -11.51 9.92
N PRO A 303 -1.15 -12.17 10.10
CA PRO A 303 -0.01 -11.64 10.85
C PRO A 303 0.31 -10.17 10.54
N SER A 304 0.51 -9.82 9.26
CA SER A 304 0.85 -8.45 8.87
C SER A 304 -0.30 -7.46 9.03
N VAL A 305 -1.56 -7.89 8.91
CA VAL A 305 -2.74 -7.02 9.11
C VAL A 305 -2.81 -6.57 10.56
N VAL A 306 -2.64 -7.50 11.50
CA VAL A 306 -2.59 -7.18 12.94
C VAL A 306 -1.39 -6.28 13.27
N GLN A 307 -0.27 -6.48 12.58
CA GLN A 307 0.91 -5.61 12.74
C GLN A 307 0.71 -4.20 12.14
N GLN A 308 -0.18 -4.02 11.17
CA GLN A 308 -0.51 -2.72 10.57
C GLN A 308 -1.54 -1.92 11.39
N GLU A 309 -2.08 -2.48 12.48
CA GLU A 309 -2.93 -1.73 13.40
C GLU A 309 -2.18 -0.56 14.02
N ALA A 310 -2.82 0.62 14.05
CA ALA A 310 -2.27 1.77 14.73
C ALA A 310 -2.02 1.47 16.22
N GLY A 311 -0.77 1.51 16.65
CA GLY A 311 -0.36 1.21 18.01
C GLY A 311 0.00 -0.26 18.28
N SER A 312 0.08 -1.11 17.25
CA SER A 312 0.71 -2.43 17.34
C SER A 312 2.15 -2.33 17.86
N ASN A 313 2.68 -3.43 18.39
CA ASN A 313 4.08 -3.47 18.84
C ASN A 313 5.04 -3.30 17.65
N PHE A 314 4.69 -3.81 16.48
CA PHE A 314 5.44 -3.66 15.25
C PHE A 314 5.55 -2.19 14.85
N ILE A 315 4.44 -1.44 14.78
CA ILE A 315 4.48 -0.02 14.42
C ILE A 315 5.22 0.80 15.48
N LYS A 316 5.00 0.52 16.77
CA LYS A 316 5.78 1.17 17.85
C LYS A 316 7.28 0.92 17.70
N THR A 317 7.65 -0.33 17.42
CA THR A 317 9.04 -0.75 17.24
C THR A 317 9.64 -0.14 15.97
N LEU A 318 8.93 -0.14 14.84
CA LEU A 318 9.34 0.51 13.60
C LEU A 318 9.68 1.97 13.84
N ARG A 319 8.75 2.71 14.47
CA ARG A 319 8.85 4.16 14.66
C ARG A 319 9.84 4.61 15.73
N SER A 320 10.15 3.75 16.70
CA SER A 320 11.12 4.07 17.76
C SER A 320 12.51 4.44 17.21
N ASP A 321 13.32 5.13 18.02
CA ASP A 321 14.72 5.46 17.73
C ASP A 321 14.93 6.15 16.36
N GLY A 322 14.03 7.10 16.04
CA GLY A 322 14.05 7.87 14.80
C GLY A 322 13.63 7.06 13.56
N GLY A 323 12.99 5.91 13.73
CA GLY A 323 12.45 5.13 12.62
C GLY A 323 11.20 5.73 11.98
N ASP A 324 10.64 6.78 12.58
CA ASP A 324 9.62 7.65 11.99
C ASP A 324 10.19 8.80 11.14
N SER A 325 11.50 8.84 10.94
CA SER A 325 12.20 9.73 10.02
C SER A 325 12.80 8.99 8.83
N GLY A 326 13.01 9.67 7.71
CA GLY A 326 13.71 9.15 6.54
C GLY A 326 15.09 8.59 6.88
N TYR A 327 15.42 7.43 6.32
CA TYR A 327 16.78 6.86 6.34
C TYR A 327 17.56 7.16 5.06
N VAL A 328 16.84 7.41 3.97
CA VAL A 328 17.32 7.77 2.64
C VAL A 328 16.40 8.86 2.08
N PRO A 329 16.77 9.57 1.00
CA PRO A 329 15.84 10.47 0.31
C PRO A 329 14.47 9.82 0.11
N THR A 330 13.41 10.44 0.65
CA THR A 330 12.07 9.83 0.67
C THR A 330 11.01 10.75 0.12
N THR A 331 10.21 10.26 -0.83
CA THR A 331 9.06 10.96 -1.40
C THR A 331 7.79 10.24 -0.99
N SER A 332 7.11 10.74 0.03
CA SER A 332 5.84 10.20 0.54
C SER A 332 4.64 10.86 -0.13
N LEU A 333 3.73 10.05 -0.66
CA LEU A 333 2.60 10.42 -1.51
C LEU A 333 1.32 9.79 -0.95
N TYR A 334 0.30 10.61 -0.64
CA TYR A 334 -0.93 10.13 -0.02
C TYR A 334 -2.15 10.99 -0.35
N SER A 335 -3.34 10.42 -0.13
CA SER A 335 -4.64 11.04 -0.40
C SER A 335 -5.40 11.31 0.91
N SER A 336 -5.88 12.54 1.11
CA SER A 336 -6.59 12.94 2.34
C SER A 336 -8.10 12.89 2.27
N PHE A 337 -8.71 12.83 1.09
CA PHE A 337 -10.19 12.84 0.97
C PHE A 337 -10.84 11.53 1.42
N LEU A 338 -10.22 10.38 1.14
CA LEU A 338 -10.51 9.07 1.72
C LEU A 338 -9.52 8.06 1.13
N ASP A 339 -8.53 7.66 1.92
CA ASP A 339 -7.83 6.39 1.75
C ASP A 339 -8.62 5.37 2.60
N GLU A 340 -9.36 4.49 1.94
CA GLU A 340 -10.32 3.58 2.56
C GLU A 340 -9.67 2.45 3.37
N ILE A 341 -8.34 2.34 3.32
CA ILE A 341 -7.56 1.32 4.03
C ILE A 341 -6.73 1.95 5.14
N VAL A 342 -6.07 3.08 4.86
CA VAL A 342 -5.17 3.75 5.80
C VAL A 342 -5.79 5.05 6.26
N GLN A 343 -6.08 5.15 7.56
CA GLN A 343 -6.46 6.41 8.19
C GLN A 343 -5.73 6.61 9.53
N PRO A 344 -5.45 7.88 9.89
CA PRO A 344 -5.66 9.11 9.11
C PRO A 344 -4.64 9.27 7.97
N GLN A 345 -5.02 9.96 6.88
CA GLN A 345 -4.11 10.35 5.76
C GLN A 345 -4.15 11.85 5.43
N GLU A 346 -4.26 12.72 6.45
CA GLU A 346 -4.27 14.17 6.27
C GLU A 346 -3.18 14.88 7.07
N GLY A 347 -2.49 15.82 6.42
CA GLY A 347 -1.51 16.71 7.05
C GLY A 347 -0.37 15.97 7.75
N THR A 348 0.18 16.59 8.80
CA THR A 348 1.25 15.97 9.62
C THR A 348 0.73 14.79 10.46
N GLY A 349 -0.59 14.67 10.59
CA GLY A 349 -1.27 13.55 11.23
C GLY A 349 -1.24 12.27 10.39
N ALA A 350 -1.14 12.40 9.05
CA ALA A 350 -1.18 11.29 8.12
C ALA A 350 -0.24 10.13 8.51
N SER A 351 -0.69 8.90 8.30
CA SER A 351 0.11 7.69 8.53
C SER A 351 1.31 7.64 7.60
N ALA A 352 1.15 8.10 6.36
CA ALA A 352 2.22 8.21 5.38
C ALA A 352 3.25 9.31 5.70
N TYR A 353 2.97 10.21 6.65
CA TYR A 353 3.88 11.32 6.96
C TYR A 353 5.16 10.84 7.64
N LEU A 354 6.30 11.15 7.03
CA LEU A 354 7.64 10.83 7.54
C LEU A 354 8.40 12.10 7.92
N LEU A 355 9.14 12.07 9.03
CA LEU A 355 10.02 13.15 9.47
C LEU A 355 11.38 13.11 8.74
N ASP A 356 12.22 14.12 8.95
CA ASP A 356 13.57 14.21 8.33
C ASP A 356 14.66 14.55 9.36
N GLU A 357 14.67 13.87 10.51
CA GLU A 357 15.67 14.10 11.56
C GLU A 357 17.11 13.93 11.05
N ARG A 358 17.33 13.05 10.07
CA ARG A 358 18.65 12.74 9.49
C ARG A 358 19.06 13.69 8.37
N SER A 359 18.21 14.65 8.00
CA SER A 359 18.47 15.59 6.88
C SER A 359 18.84 14.88 5.57
N VAL A 360 18.20 13.73 5.31
CA VAL A 360 18.36 12.96 4.06
C VAL A 360 17.52 13.54 2.94
N GLY A 361 16.56 14.41 3.28
CA GLY A 361 15.59 14.98 2.37
C GLY A 361 14.31 14.15 2.35
N VAL A 362 13.23 14.71 2.90
CA VAL A 362 11.89 14.11 2.81
C VAL A 362 10.89 15.08 2.21
N THR A 363 10.17 14.62 1.20
CA THR A 363 8.99 15.30 0.66
C THR A 363 7.75 14.54 1.08
N ASN A 364 6.83 15.21 1.79
CA ASN A 364 5.49 14.68 2.07
C ASN A 364 4.48 15.44 1.21
N ALA A 365 3.84 14.77 0.25
CA ALA A 365 2.93 15.36 -0.71
C ALA A 365 1.53 14.75 -0.58
N GLU A 366 0.64 15.53 0.03
CA GLU A 366 -0.79 15.30 0.05
C GLU A 366 -1.40 15.79 -1.28
N VAL A 367 -1.93 14.89 -2.10
CA VAL A 367 -2.29 15.22 -3.50
C VAL A 367 -3.41 16.26 -3.58
N GLN A 368 -4.34 16.27 -2.61
CA GLN A 368 -5.42 17.27 -2.51
C GLN A 368 -4.91 18.67 -2.15
N LYS A 369 -3.76 18.79 -1.47
CA LYS A 369 -3.14 20.08 -1.18
C LYS A 369 -2.32 20.59 -2.34
N VAL A 370 -1.53 19.71 -2.97
CA VAL A 370 -0.65 20.10 -4.08
C VAL A 370 -1.44 20.39 -5.35
N CYS A 371 -2.44 19.57 -5.67
CA CYS A 371 -3.31 19.71 -6.84
C CYS A 371 -4.71 20.24 -6.46
N ALA A 372 -4.79 21.16 -5.48
CA ALA A 372 -6.06 21.66 -4.95
C ALA A 372 -7.02 22.16 -6.03
N GLY A 373 -8.26 21.64 -6.03
CA GLY A 373 -9.33 22.02 -6.96
C GLY A 373 -9.08 21.59 -8.42
N LYS A 374 -8.14 20.67 -8.67
CA LYS A 374 -7.81 20.15 -10.00
C LYS A 374 -8.01 18.63 -10.05
N PRO A 375 -8.19 18.02 -11.23
CA PRO A 375 -8.37 16.57 -11.38
C PRO A 375 -7.30 15.72 -10.66
N GLY A 376 -6.02 16.11 -10.71
CA GLY A 376 -4.93 15.38 -10.05
C GLY A 376 -4.95 15.42 -8.52
N GLY A 377 -5.80 16.27 -7.92
CA GLY A 377 -6.08 16.33 -6.49
C GLY A 377 -7.55 16.03 -6.17
N SER A 378 -8.23 15.28 -7.05
CA SER A 378 -9.59 14.81 -6.83
C SER A 378 -9.63 13.58 -5.90
N PHE A 379 -10.63 12.73 -6.04
CA PHE A 379 -10.80 11.54 -5.22
C PHE A 379 -9.86 10.42 -5.71
N TYR A 380 -8.95 9.97 -4.83
CA TYR A 380 -8.08 8.83 -5.04
C TYR A 380 -8.14 7.95 -3.79
N THR A 381 -8.50 6.68 -3.99
CA THR A 381 -8.43 5.56 -3.05
C THR A 381 -7.00 5.11 -2.77
N HIS A 382 -6.85 4.14 -1.88
CA HIS A 382 -5.57 3.58 -1.48
C HIS A 382 -4.72 3.08 -2.67
N GLU A 383 -5.31 2.30 -3.56
CA GLU A 383 -4.69 1.74 -4.78
C GLU A 383 -4.62 2.74 -5.93
N SER A 384 -5.64 3.59 -6.13
CA SER A 384 -5.64 4.54 -7.27
C SER A 384 -4.60 5.66 -7.12
N MET A 385 -4.00 5.82 -5.96
CA MET A 385 -2.78 6.61 -5.79
C MET A 385 -1.62 6.13 -6.68
N LEU A 386 -1.59 4.85 -7.09
CA LEU A 386 -0.60 4.31 -8.02
C LEU A 386 -0.72 4.86 -9.44
N ILE A 387 -1.91 5.31 -9.84
CA ILE A 387 -2.19 5.88 -11.16
C ILE A 387 -2.36 7.40 -11.12
N ASN A 388 -2.19 8.01 -9.94
CA ASN A 388 -2.31 9.46 -9.75
C ASN A 388 -1.19 10.20 -10.52
N PRO A 389 -1.52 11.26 -11.29
CA PRO A 389 -0.54 11.97 -12.12
C PRO A 389 0.55 12.67 -11.32
N LEU A 390 0.22 13.23 -10.16
CA LEU A 390 1.20 13.87 -9.30
C LEU A 390 2.13 12.83 -8.65
N SER A 391 1.60 11.68 -8.27
CA SER A 391 2.36 10.57 -7.69
C SER A 391 3.41 10.06 -8.66
N PHE A 392 3.02 9.81 -9.92
CA PHE A 392 3.98 9.45 -10.95
C PHE A 392 4.98 10.57 -11.25
N ALA A 393 4.54 11.83 -11.32
CA ALA A 393 5.42 12.95 -11.60
C ALA A 393 6.50 13.16 -10.52
N LEU A 394 6.12 13.07 -9.24
CA LEU A 394 7.05 13.16 -8.12
C LEU A 394 7.95 11.93 -8.03
N ALA A 395 7.44 10.73 -8.32
CA ALA A 395 8.24 9.52 -8.40
C ALA A 395 9.31 9.66 -9.50
N LYS A 396 8.92 10.02 -10.73
CA LYS A 396 9.84 10.26 -11.83
C LYS A 396 10.87 11.33 -11.49
N ASP A 397 10.43 12.44 -10.89
CA ASP A 397 11.32 13.54 -10.50
C ASP A 397 12.35 13.11 -9.44
N ALA A 398 11.98 12.25 -8.49
CA ALA A 398 12.93 11.63 -7.56
C ALA A 398 13.93 10.72 -8.31
N LEU A 399 13.45 9.87 -9.22
CA LEU A 399 14.28 8.89 -9.92
C LEU A 399 15.32 9.50 -10.88
N ILE A 400 15.17 10.76 -11.29
CA ILE A 400 16.06 11.42 -12.25
C ILE A 400 16.84 12.60 -11.66
N HIS A 401 16.73 12.85 -10.35
CA HIS A 401 17.47 13.92 -9.66
C HIS A 401 18.04 13.42 -8.33
N ASP A 402 19.03 14.14 -7.80
CA ASP A 402 19.49 13.88 -6.44
C ASP A 402 18.43 14.35 -5.41
N GLY A 403 18.19 13.48 -4.42
CA GLY A 403 17.25 13.72 -3.33
C GLY A 403 15.79 13.45 -3.74
N PRO A 404 14.84 13.60 -2.79
CA PRO A 404 13.46 13.23 -3.03
C PRO A 404 12.85 14.07 -4.16
N GLY A 405 11.71 13.61 -4.69
CA GLY A 405 10.89 14.37 -5.62
C GLY A 405 10.51 15.73 -5.02
N LYS A 406 10.62 16.80 -5.80
CA LYS A 406 10.37 18.17 -5.35
C LYS A 406 9.23 18.77 -6.15
N ILE A 407 8.18 19.17 -5.44
CA ILE A 407 7.01 19.85 -5.99
C ILE A 407 7.43 21.08 -6.83
N SER A 408 8.45 21.82 -6.40
CA SER A 408 8.95 23.01 -7.08
C SER A 408 9.63 22.75 -8.44
N ARG A 409 9.95 21.49 -8.77
CA ARG A 409 10.52 21.11 -10.08
C ARG A 409 9.43 20.76 -11.12
N LEU A 410 8.17 20.70 -10.71
CA LEU A 410 7.06 20.20 -11.52
C LEU A 410 6.25 21.33 -12.16
N ASP A 411 5.79 21.11 -13.39
CA ASP A 411 4.70 21.90 -13.99
C ASP A 411 3.34 21.41 -13.45
N LEU A 412 2.96 21.94 -12.29
CA LEU A 412 1.69 21.59 -11.64
C LEU A 412 0.47 21.93 -12.50
N GLY A 413 0.56 22.93 -13.38
CA GLY A 413 -0.54 23.31 -14.27
C GLY A 413 -0.90 22.18 -15.23
N ALA A 414 0.12 21.57 -15.86
CA ALA A 414 -0.05 20.43 -16.75
C ALA A 414 -0.37 19.14 -15.98
N ILE A 415 0.38 18.85 -14.91
CA ILE A 415 0.26 17.58 -14.16
C ILE A 415 -1.10 17.48 -13.46
N CYS A 416 -1.51 18.52 -12.75
CA CYS A 416 -2.76 18.48 -11.99
C CYS A 416 -4.00 18.55 -12.88
N ALA A 417 -3.87 18.90 -14.18
CA ALA A 417 -5.00 18.97 -15.11
C ALA A 417 -5.51 17.58 -15.57
N SER A 418 -4.74 16.51 -15.35
CA SER A 418 -5.14 15.13 -15.66
C SER A 418 -5.67 14.42 -14.40
N SER A 419 -6.48 13.38 -14.59
CA SER A 419 -6.89 12.45 -13.52
C SER A 419 -6.01 11.19 -13.48
N LEU A 420 -5.19 10.94 -14.50
CA LEU A 420 -4.28 9.80 -14.56
C LEU A 420 -2.87 10.22 -14.99
N ALA A 421 -1.88 9.46 -14.55
CA ALA A 421 -0.51 9.58 -15.04
C ALA A 421 -0.46 9.47 -16.58
N PRO A 422 0.37 10.30 -17.27
CA PRO A 422 0.46 10.27 -18.72
C PRO A 422 0.83 8.88 -19.25
N GLY A 423 0.05 8.38 -20.21
CA GLY A 423 0.22 7.05 -20.81
C GLY A 423 -0.75 6.00 -20.28
N LEU A 424 -1.42 6.24 -19.15
CA LEU A 424 -2.43 5.34 -18.62
C LEU A 424 -3.84 5.67 -19.15
N GLY A 425 -4.66 4.62 -19.30
CA GLY A 425 -6.05 4.69 -19.72
C GLY A 425 -7.02 4.02 -18.75
N LEU A 426 -8.23 3.75 -19.23
CA LEU A 426 -9.28 3.08 -18.45
C LEU A 426 -8.87 1.66 -18.04
N GLU A 427 -8.22 0.91 -18.93
CA GLU A 427 -7.81 -0.47 -18.62
C GLU A 427 -6.79 -0.51 -17.47
N ASP A 428 -5.81 0.39 -17.50
CA ASP A 428 -4.80 0.54 -16.44
C ASP A 428 -5.42 0.88 -15.08
N LEU A 429 -6.45 1.75 -15.09
CA LEU A 429 -7.25 2.04 -13.90
C LEU A 429 -7.93 0.77 -13.39
N LEU A 430 -8.66 0.04 -14.23
CA LEU A 430 -9.38 -1.17 -13.82
C LEU A 430 -8.44 -2.28 -13.33
N ILE A 431 -7.26 -2.40 -13.93
CA ILE A 431 -6.21 -3.31 -13.48
C ILE A 431 -5.63 -2.87 -12.13
N THR A 432 -5.49 -1.56 -11.88
CA THR A 432 -5.04 -1.04 -10.58
C THR A 432 -6.08 -1.30 -9.50
N GLU A 433 -7.36 -1.07 -9.77
CA GLU A 433 -8.46 -1.37 -8.85
C GLU A 433 -8.57 -2.88 -8.54
N ASN A 434 -8.13 -3.75 -9.44
CA ASN A 434 -8.06 -5.19 -9.13
C ASN A 434 -7.16 -5.49 -7.92
N SER A 435 -6.15 -4.66 -7.62
CA SER A 435 -5.22 -4.91 -6.52
C SER A 435 -5.94 -4.99 -5.16
N ILE A 436 -6.90 -4.10 -4.89
CA ILE A 436 -7.68 -4.12 -3.64
C ILE A 436 -8.69 -5.26 -3.61
N VAL A 437 -9.23 -5.65 -4.77
CA VAL A 437 -10.11 -6.83 -4.90
C VAL A 437 -9.35 -8.12 -4.59
N ILE A 438 -8.17 -8.28 -5.17
CA ILE A 438 -7.28 -9.41 -4.92
C ILE A 438 -6.87 -9.43 -3.44
N ALA A 439 -6.51 -8.29 -2.86
CA ALA A 439 -6.18 -8.18 -1.44
C ALA A 439 -7.36 -8.64 -0.56
N GLY A 440 -8.57 -8.12 -0.79
CA GLY A 440 -9.76 -8.52 -0.04
C GLY A 440 -10.06 -10.02 -0.10
N ILE A 441 -9.92 -10.65 -1.27
CA ILE A 441 -10.06 -12.11 -1.40
C ILE A 441 -8.95 -12.82 -0.61
N THR A 442 -7.70 -12.38 -0.75
CA THR A 442 -6.55 -13.02 -0.12
C THR A 442 -6.64 -12.97 1.40
N LEU A 443 -7.11 -11.85 1.97
CA LEU A 443 -7.35 -11.71 3.40
C LEU A 443 -8.32 -12.75 3.95
N VAL A 444 -9.27 -13.24 3.14
CA VAL A 444 -10.19 -14.30 3.56
C VAL A 444 -9.55 -15.68 3.40
N THR A 445 -8.78 -15.89 2.34
CA THR A 445 -8.26 -17.22 1.98
C THR A 445 -6.96 -17.61 2.68
N TYR A 446 -6.14 -16.63 3.05
CA TYR A 446 -4.83 -16.87 3.63
C TYR A 446 -4.92 -17.63 4.96
N LEU A 447 -3.93 -18.48 5.22
CA LEU A 447 -3.75 -19.16 6.50
C LEU A 447 -2.26 -19.22 6.83
N PRO A 448 -1.90 -19.16 8.11
CA PRO A 448 -2.77 -19.16 9.29
C PRO A 448 -3.30 -17.76 9.68
N LYS A 449 -4.49 -17.73 10.30
CA LYS A 449 -4.97 -16.55 11.04
C LYS A 449 -4.37 -16.51 12.45
N VAL A 450 -4.15 -15.31 12.98
CA VAL A 450 -3.58 -15.10 14.32
C VAL A 450 -4.57 -14.44 15.27
N LYS A 451 -4.44 -14.74 16.56
CA LYS A 451 -5.24 -14.09 17.62
C LYS A 451 -4.54 -12.89 18.24
N GLN A 452 -3.23 -12.81 18.04
CA GLN A 452 -2.36 -11.82 18.62
C GLN A 452 -1.28 -11.52 17.59
N GLU A 453 -0.77 -10.31 17.65
CA GLU A 453 0.37 -9.87 16.87
C GLU A 453 1.57 -10.82 17.05
N PRO A 454 2.31 -11.15 15.97
CA PRO A 454 3.59 -11.84 16.08
C PRO A 454 4.56 -11.13 17.03
N ALA A 455 5.40 -11.91 17.70
CA ALA A 455 6.41 -11.36 18.60
C ALA A 455 7.46 -10.56 17.82
N ILE A 456 7.94 -9.47 18.42
CA ILE A 456 9.05 -8.68 17.87
C ILE A 456 10.32 -9.55 17.84
N MET A 457 10.99 -9.58 16.70
CA MET A 457 12.24 -10.30 16.49
C MET A 457 13.34 -9.77 17.40
N GLU A 458 14.21 -10.67 17.86
CA GLU A 458 15.24 -10.36 18.87
C GLU A 458 16.17 -9.21 18.44
N TYR A 459 16.53 -9.13 17.15
CA TYR A 459 17.37 -8.04 16.64
C TYR A 459 16.72 -6.66 16.78
N ALA A 460 15.38 -6.59 16.86
CA ALA A 460 14.61 -5.36 16.97
C ALA A 460 14.32 -4.94 18.42
N LEU A 461 14.65 -5.81 19.38
CA LEU A 461 14.57 -5.48 20.82
C LEU A 461 15.81 -4.72 21.31
N ASN A 462 16.92 -4.78 20.56
CA ASN A 462 18.14 -4.05 20.83
C ASN A 462 18.21 -2.81 19.93
N ALA A 463 18.98 -1.80 20.35
CA ALA A 463 19.22 -0.62 19.50
C ALA A 463 19.74 -1.06 18.12
N ALA A 464 19.14 -0.53 17.05
CA ALA A 464 19.54 -0.85 15.69
C ALA A 464 21.04 -0.58 15.50
N GLY A 465 21.76 -1.51 14.88
CA GLY A 465 23.20 -1.40 14.68
C GLY A 465 23.55 -0.13 13.90
N THR A 466 24.57 0.61 14.36
CA THR A 466 25.15 1.72 13.58
C THR A 466 26.24 1.19 12.67
N CYS A 467 26.03 1.33 11.37
CA CYS A 467 27.06 1.50 10.36
C CYS A 467 26.90 2.92 9.79
#